data_AF-A0A2R5GDA6-F1
#
_entry.id   AF-A0A2R5GDA6-F1
#
_cell.length_a   1.000
_cell.length_b   1.000
_cell.length_c   1.000
_cell.angle_alpha   90.00
_cell.angle_beta   90.00
_cell.angle_gamma   90.00
#
_symmetry.space_group_name_H-M   'P 1'
#
loop_
_entity.id
_entity.type
_entity.pdbx_description
1 polymer ?
#
loop_
_entity_poly.entity_id
_entity_poly.type
_entity_poly.pdbx_seq_one_letter_code
_entity_poly.pdbx_strand_id
1 'polypeptide(L)'
;MADAYPDKFTREDYDKRIKCYVSEREEVAYVDVEYNSLWRSSSIRWLHARNTQYTLTGLLMFDVILLFAQVFLDAHFPPCYAITNNAECVDSSGVESLTAHIHCEEHSDIVHSTSAIMYVVSLVILIIFEIELVLAFITLGPFQFLRNLSYQLDIFIVTTSIALEILLHETEDDAIASALIIARVWRLIRISHGLFTTKRRQLLANIVTGEENVQSEAWEEESVESARRKSRVASVSAAQL
;
A
#
# COMPACT_ATOMS: atom_id res chain seq x y z
N MET A 1 -49.52 -15.52 5.25
CA MET A 1 -48.10 -15.87 5.06
C MET A 1 -47.39 -14.59 4.67
N ALA A 2 -47.01 -13.81 5.67
CA ALA A 2 -46.18 -12.63 5.52
C ALA A 2 -44.96 -12.95 6.39
N ASP A 3 -43.85 -13.24 5.74
CA ASP A 3 -42.64 -13.69 6.41
C ASP A 3 -42.06 -12.55 7.25
N ALA A 4 -41.89 -12.84 8.53
CA ALA A 4 -41.38 -11.93 9.53
C ALA A 4 -39.89 -11.64 9.25
N TYR A 5 -39.61 -10.45 8.75
CA TYR A 5 -38.26 -9.91 8.70
C TYR A 5 -37.80 -9.59 10.14
N PRO A 6 -36.66 -10.12 10.63
CA PRO A 6 -36.20 -9.84 12.00
C PRO A 6 -35.65 -8.41 12.08
N ASP A 7 -36.55 -7.46 12.32
CA ASP A 7 -36.26 -6.04 12.45
C ASP A 7 -36.02 -5.65 13.91
N LYS A 8 -34.86 -6.01 14.45
CA LYS A 8 -34.27 -5.34 15.63
C LYS A 8 -32.75 -5.41 15.57
N PHE A 9 -32.18 -4.69 14.60
CA PHE A 9 -30.78 -4.30 14.70
C PHE A 9 -30.70 -3.20 15.78
N THR A 10 -30.30 -3.56 17.00
CA THR A 10 -30.27 -2.63 18.12
C THR A 10 -29.15 -1.61 17.93
N ARG A 11 -29.39 -0.36 18.35
CA ARG A 11 -28.42 0.75 18.29
C ARG A 11 -27.08 0.41 18.96
N GLU A 12 -27.10 -0.50 19.95
CA GLU A 12 -25.91 -1.02 20.65
C GLU A 12 -25.03 -1.92 19.77
N ASP A 13 -25.61 -2.71 18.86
CA ASP A 13 -24.84 -3.53 17.91
C ASP A 13 -24.20 -2.67 16.81
N TYR A 14 -24.84 -1.56 16.44
CA TYR A 14 -24.24 -0.54 15.56
C TYR A 14 -23.05 0.14 16.26
N ASP A 15 -23.22 0.55 17.52
CA ASP A 15 -22.16 1.22 18.29
C ASP A 15 -20.96 0.31 18.57
N LYS A 16 -21.19 -0.99 18.80
CA LYS A 16 -20.12 -2.00 18.91
C LYS A 16 -19.36 -2.23 17.60
N ARG A 17 -20.05 -2.23 16.45
CA ARG A 17 -19.39 -2.40 15.14
C ARG A 17 -18.69 -1.13 14.66
N ILE A 18 -19.24 0.05 14.97
CA ILE A 18 -18.60 1.35 14.71
C ILE A 18 -17.38 1.53 15.62
N LYS A 19 -17.40 1.01 16.86
CA LYS A 19 -16.22 1.01 17.75
C LYS A 19 -15.03 0.20 17.22
N CYS A 20 -15.25 -0.77 16.33
CA CYS A 20 -14.16 -1.46 15.63
C CYS A 20 -13.63 -0.68 14.41
N TYR A 21 -14.34 0.35 13.97
CA TYR A 21 -13.95 1.30 12.94
C TYR A 21 -13.56 2.67 13.51
N VAL A 22 -13.24 2.73 14.82
CA VAL A 22 -12.73 3.93 15.48
C VAL A 22 -11.60 4.50 14.64
N SER A 23 -11.86 5.72 14.24
CA SER A 23 -11.13 6.49 13.26
C SER A 23 -9.69 6.68 13.71
N GLU A 24 -8.76 6.51 12.77
CA GLU A 24 -7.33 6.84 12.90
C GLU A 24 -7.09 8.25 13.49
N ARG A 25 -8.07 9.16 13.43
CA ARG A 25 -8.02 10.46 14.14
C ARG A 25 -8.22 10.38 15.66
N GLU A 26 -9.08 9.48 16.15
CA GLU A 26 -9.24 9.25 17.60
C GLU A 26 -8.08 8.45 18.17
N GLU A 27 -7.48 7.53 17.39
CA GLU A 27 -6.23 6.86 17.80
C GLU A 27 -5.07 7.86 17.90
N VAL A 28 -4.95 8.81 16.95
CA VAL A 28 -3.93 9.88 17.06
C VAL A 28 -4.17 10.76 18.30
N ALA A 29 -5.42 11.06 18.64
CA ALA A 29 -5.75 11.82 19.85
C ALA A 29 -5.47 11.04 21.15
N TYR A 30 -5.68 9.71 21.15
CA TYR A 30 -5.39 8.86 22.30
C TYR A 30 -3.87 8.69 22.50
N VAL A 31 -3.10 8.52 21.43
CA VAL A 31 -1.64 8.39 21.49
C VAL A 31 -0.96 9.69 21.98
N ASP A 32 -1.52 10.86 21.68
CA ASP A 32 -0.97 12.16 22.10
C ASP A 32 -1.05 12.39 23.62
N VAL A 33 -2.00 11.74 24.30
CA VAL A 33 -2.17 11.84 25.77
C VAL A 33 -1.20 10.93 26.53
N GLU A 34 -0.82 9.79 25.95
CA GLU A 34 -0.06 8.74 26.66
C GLU A 34 1.45 8.75 26.35
N TYR A 35 1.89 9.32 25.23
CA TYR A 35 3.31 9.42 24.86
C TYR A 35 3.72 10.88 24.57
N ASN A 36 4.20 11.60 25.60
CA ASN A 36 4.70 12.97 25.52
C ASN A 36 6.06 13.10 24.79
N SER A 37 6.25 12.39 23.68
CA SER A 37 7.48 12.43 22.89
C SER A 37 7.28 13.34 21.68
N LEU A 38 7.82 14.56 21.76
CA LEU A 38 7.73 15.60 20.72
C LEU A 38 8.19 15.14 19.33
N TRP A 39 9.10 14.18 19.25
CA TRP A 39 9.60 13.67 17.98
C TRP A 39 8.59 12.77 17.26
N ARG A 40 7.79 11.97 17.98
CA ARG A 40 6.81 11.03 17.38
C ARG A 40 5.67 11.78 16.70
N SER A 41 5.13 12.82 17.35
CA SER A 41 4.08 13.66 16.77
C SER A 41 4.58 14.50 15.58
N SER A 42 5.87 14.84 15.55
CA SER A 42 6.50 15.45 14.37
C SER A 42 6.57 14.47 13.21
N SER A 43 7.06 13.26 13.43
CA SER A 43 7.18 12.22 12.39
C SER A 43 5.83 11.80 11.82
N ILE A 44 4.79 11.64 12.67
CA ILE A 44 3.42 11.33 12.21
C ILE A 44 2.89 12.45 11.32
N ARG A 45 3.04 13.72 11.73
CA ARG A 45 2.60 14.86 10.92
C ARG A 45 3.34 14.93 9.58
N TRP A 46 4.63 14.60 9.57
CA TRP A 46 5.43 14.58 8.34
C TRP A 46 5.04 13.42 7.42
N LEU A 47 4.85 12.22 7.97
CA LEU A 47 4.46 11.02 7.21
C LEU A 47 3.05 11.15 6.61
N HIS A 48 2.11 11.73 7.37
CA HIS A 48 0.76 12.03 6.89
C HIS A 48 0.65 13.35 6.11
N ALA A 49 1.76 14.06 5.89
CA ALA A 49 1.72 15.23 5.04
C ALA A 49 1.35 14.77 3.61
N ARG A 50 0.33 15.43 3.04
CA ARG A 50 -0.19 15.12 1.71
C ARG A 50 0.91 15.09 0.64
N ASN A 51 1.88 15.99 0.75
CA ASN A 51 3.00 16.05 -0.17
C ASN A 51 3.89 14.81 -0.05
N THR A 52 4.22 14.37 1.17
CA THR A 52 5.02 13.16 1.42
C THR A 52 4.34 11.93 0.83
N GLN A 53 3.03 11.77 1.04
CA GLN A 53 2.28 10.65 0.48
C GLN A 53 2.32 10.61 -1.05
N TYR A 54 2.16 11.76 -1.71
CA TYR A 54 2.27 11.83 -3.18
C TYR A 54 3.69 11.54 -3.67
N THR A 55 4.72 12.08 -2.99
CA THR A 55 6.12 11.83 -3.34
C THR A 55 6.45 10.34 -3.22
N LEU A 56 6.07 9.68 -2.12
CA LEU A 56 6.33 8.26 -1.90
C LEU A 56 5.57 7.38 -2.90
N THR A 57 4.30 7.71 -3.17
CA THR A 57 3.52 7.02 -4.19
C THR A 57 4.17 7.19 -5.57
N GLY A 58 4.63 8.39 -5.92
CA GLY A 58 5.34 8.66 -7.17
C GLY A 58 6.67 7.92 -7.28
N LEU A 59 7.45 7.90 -6.21
CA LEU A 59 8.72 7.17 -6.14
C LEU A 59 8.50 5.67 -6.36
N LEU A 60 7.39 5.12 -5.87
CA LEU A 60 7.08 3.70 -6.02
C LEU A 60 6.64 3.39 -7.46
N MET A 61 5.83 4.25 -8.06
CA MET A 61 5.50 4.12 -9.49
C MET A 61 6.78 4.18 -10.34
N PHE A 62 7.74 5.02 -9.96
CA PHE A 62 9.04 5.07 -10.61
C PHE A 62 9.88 3.81 -10.37
N ASP A 63 9.89 3.23 -9.16
CA ASP A 63 10.52 1.93 -8.83
C ASP A 63 10.01 0.81 -9.74
N VAL A 64 8.69 0.75 -9.96
CA VAL A 64 8.07 -0.25 -10.84
C VAL A 64 8.50 -0.06 -12.29
N ILE A 65 8.59 1.19 -12.76
CA ILE A 65 9.10 1.50 -14.11
C ILE A 65 10.57 1.08 -14.24
N LEU A 66 11.40 1.35 -13.24
CA LEU A 66 12.79 0.93 -13.20
C LEU A 66 12.92 -0.59 -13.22
N LEU A 67 12.09 -1.31 -12.48
CA LEU A 67 12.06 -2.77 -12.50
C LEU A 67 11.76 -3.29 -13.91
N PHE A 68 10.74 -2.75 -14.58
CA PHE A 68 10.45 -3.16 -15.95
C PHE A 68 11.63 -2.84 -16.87
N ALA A 69 12.21 -1.65 -16.78
CA ALA A 69 13.37 -1.27 -17.57
C ALA A 69 14.57 -2.21 -17.34
N GLN A 70 14.81 -2.63 -16.10
CA GLN A 70 15.85 -3.59 -15.75
C GLN A 70 15.57 -4.96 -16.38
N VAL A 71 14.36 -5.51 -16.21
CA VAL A 71 13.97 -6.80 -16.82
C VAL A 71 14.07 -6.77 -18.34
N PHE A 72 13.69 -5.66 -18.98
CA PHE A 72 13.83 -5.52 -20.44
C PHE A 72 15.28 -5.41 -20.89
N LEU A 73 16.14 -4.74 -20.13
CA LEU A 73 17.57 -4.68 -20.42
C LEU A 73 18.20 -6.07 -20.29
N ASP A 74 17.88 -6.80 -19.24
CA ASP A 74 18.39 -8.16 -19.00
C ASP A 74 17.92 -9.13 -20.10
N ALA A 75 16.68 -8.95 -20.61
CA ALA A 75 16.16 -9.74 -21.71
C ALA A 75 16.78 -9.42 -23.08
N HIS A 76 17.18 -8.16 -23.32
CA HIS A 76 17.75 -7.74 -24.60
C HIS A 76 19.27 -7.91 -24.66
N PHE A 77 19.94 -7.78 -23.52
CA PHE A 77 21.39 -7.88 -23.37
C PHE A 77 21.74 -8.94 -22.32
N PRO A 78 21.56 -10.23 -22.64
CA PRO A 78 21.90 -11.29 -21.69
C PRO A 78 23.40 -11.21 -21.33
N PRO A 79 23.77 -11.48 -20.07
CA PRO A 79 25.17 -11.50 -19.67
C PRO A 79 25.93 -12.56 -20.48
N CYS A 80 27.11 -12.19 -21.00
CA CYS A 80 27.90 -13.03 -21.92
C CYS A 80 28.23 -14.43 -21.36
N TYR A 81 28.24 -14.60 -20.04
CA TYR A 81 28.45 -15.89 -19.37
C TYR A 81 27.30 -16.89 -19.61
N ALA A 82 26.06 -16.45 -19.82
CA ALA A 82 24.92 -17.36 -20.05
C ALA A 82 25.06 -18.18 -21.35
N ILE A 83 25.94 -17.75 -22.26
CA ILE A 83 26.17 -18.40 -23.56
C ILE A 83 27.21 -19.54 -23.45
N THR A 84 28.09 -19.54 -22.44
CA THR A 84 29.16 -20.53 -22.35
C THR A 84 28.68 -21.93 -21.93
N ASN A 85 27.52 -22.04 -21.28
CA ASN A 85 27.02 -23.34 -20.79
C ASN A 85 26.16 -24.11 -21.82
N ASN A 86 25.71 -23.47 -22.90
CA ASN A 86 24.89 -24.11 -23.94
C ASN A 86 25.59 -24.22 -25.31
N ALA A 87 26.80 -23.68 -25.43
CA ALA A 87 27.65 -23.94 -26.59
C ALA A 87 28.36 -25.29 -26.42
N GLU A 88 27.61 -26.38 -26.57
CA GLU A 88 28.21 -27.60 -27.12
C GLU A 88 28.65 -27.25 -28.54
N CYS A 89 29.89 -26.76 -28.68
CA CYS A 89 30.56 -26.68 -29.95
C CYS A 89 30.81 -28.11 -30.44
N VAL A 90 29.81 -28.72 -31.08
CA VAL A 90 30.00 -29.93 -31.88
C VAL A 90 30.75 -29.50 -33.14
N ASP A 91 32.06 -29.41 -33.02
CA ASP A 91 32.92 -29.33 -34.18
C ASP A 91 33.08 -30.75 -34.76
N SER A 92 32.43 -31.01 -35.89
CA SER A 92 32.59 -32.26 -36.65
C SER A 92 33.82 -32.19 -37.57
N SER A 93 34.59 -31.12 -37.50
CA SER A 93 35.76 -30.86 -38.34
C SER A 93 36.92 -30.40 -37.48
N GLY A 94 37.60 -31.31 -36.78
CA GLY A 94 38.70 -31.05 -35.82
C GLY A 94 39.78 -30.06 -36.25
N VAL A 95 39.42 -28.78 -36.29
CA VAL A 95 40.20 -27.62 -36.67
C VAL A 95 39.81 -26.58 -35.64
N GLU A 96 40.65 -26.47 -34.60
CA GLU A 96 40.47 -25.56 -33.46
C GLU A 96 40.02 -24.16 -33.92
N SER A 97 38.72 -23.92 -33.78
CA SER A 97 38.09 -22.67 -34.21
C SER A 97 38.33 -21.59 -33.16
N LEU A 98 39.42 -20.85 -33.34
CA LEU A 98 39.82 -19.63 -32.63
C LEU A 98 38.85 -18.44 -32.88
N THR A 99 37.60 -18.67 -33.30
CA THR A 99 36.66 -17.61 -33.70
C THR A 99 35.44 -17.46 -32.79
N ALA A 100 35.19 -18.39 -31.86
CA ALA A 100 34.12 -18.23 -30.87
C ALA A 100 34.43 -17.18 -29.78
N HIS A 101 35.68 -16.71 -29.68
CA HIS A 101 36.13 -15.80 -28.62
C HIS A 101 35.97 -14.30 -28.96
N ILE A 102 35.65 -13.95 -30.22
CA ILE A 102 35.74 -12.57 -30.73
C ILE A 102 34.40 -11.80 -30.63
N HIS A 103 33.27 -12.48 -30.41
CA HIS A 103 31.97 -11.80 -30.45
C HIS A 103 31.51 -11.17 -29.11
N CYS A 104 32.28 -11.33 -28.03
CA CYS A 104 32.01 -10.67 -26.74
C CYS A 104 32.84 -9.40 -26.52
N GLU A 105 33.79 -9.07 -27.41
CA GLU A 105 34.74 -7.97 -27.17
C GLU A 105 34.18 -6.58 -27.52
N GLU A 106 33.02 -6.52 -28.18
CA GLU A 106 32.31 -5.27 -28.51
C GLU A 106 31.01 -5.10 -27.71
N HIS A 107 30.93 -5.69 -26.51
CA HIS A 107 29.90 -5.33 -25.55
C HIS A 107 30.29 -3.98 -24.91
N SER A 108 29.70 -2.91 -25.43
CA SER A 108 29.98 -1.52 -25.06
C SER A 108 30.02 -1.31 -23.54
N ASP A 109 31.11 -0.70 -23.02
CA ASP A 109 31.28 -0.25 -21.63
C ASP A 109 30.06 0.49 -21.05
N ILE A 110 29.24 1.07 -21.94
CA ILE A 110 28.00 1.77 -21.64
C ILE A 110 26.96 0.83 -21.01
N VAL A 111 26.84 -0.41 -21.49
CA VAL A 111 25.84 -1.38 -20.99
C VAL A 111 26.20 -1.80 -19.56
N HIS A 112 27.47 -2.12 -19.32
CA HIS A 112 27.97 -2.47 -17.99
C HIS A 112 27.79 -1.33 -16.99
N SER A 113 28.11 -0.10 -17.41
CA SER A 113 27.92 1.09 -16.58
C SER A 113 26.44 1.36 -16.28
N THR A 114 25.55 1.16 -17.26
CA THR A 114 24.11 1.40 -17.10
C THR A 114 23.47 0.41 -16.15
N SER A 115 23.80 -0.88 -16.27
CA SER A 115 23.29 -1.92 -15.36
C SER A 115 23.71 -1.64 -13.90
N ALA A 116 24.98 -1.27 -13.68
CA ALA A 116 25.47 -0.90 -12.35
C ALA A 116 24.72 0.32 -11.76
N ILE A 117 24.45 1.35 -12.57
CA ILE A 117 23.70 2.53 -12.11
C ILE A 117 22.27 2.17 -11.77
N MET A 118 21.58 1.39 -12.61
CA MET A 118 20.19 0.98 -12.36
C MET A 118 20.07 0.16 -11.10
N TYR A 119 21.03 -0.74 -10.84
CA TYR A 119 21.13 -1.49 -9.59
C TYR A 119 21.26 -0.55 -8.38
N VAL A 120 22.24 0.37 -8.40
CA VAL A 120 22.46 1.30 -7.27
C VAL A 120 21.24 2.18 -7.03
N VAL A 121 20.60 2.71 -8.08
CA VAL A 121 19.39 3.53 -7.94
C VAL A 121 18.25 2.73 -7.33
N SER A 122 18.03 1.50 -7.81
CA SER A 122 17.01 0.60 -7.26
C SER A 122 17.26 0.33 -5.77
N LEU A 123 18.51 0.03 -5.39
CA LEU A 123 18.90 -0.23 -4.01
C LEU A 123 18.67 0.99 -3.11
N VAL A 124 19.02 2.19 -3.57
CA VAL A 124 18.77 3.43 -2.82
C VAL A 124 17.28 3.63 -2.58
N ILE A 125 16.44 3.40 -3.60
CA ILE A 125 14.98 3.48 -3.46
C ILE A 125 14.46 2.43 -2.47
N LEU A 126 14.99 1.21 -2.53
CA LEU A 126 14.68 0.15 -1.56
C LEU A 126 14.96 0.58 -0.11
N ILE A 127 16.12 1.19 0.14
CA ILE A 127 16.52 1.68 1.47
C ILE A 127 15.59 2.82 1.93
N ILE A 128 15.23 3.75 1.03
CA ILE A 128 14.31 4.85 1.37
C ILE A 128 12.95 4.31 1.83
N PHE A 129 12.39 3.32 1.11
CA PHE A 129 11.11 2.71 1.50
C PHE A 129 11.19 1.90 2.80
N GLU A 130 12.32 1.25 3.07
CA GLU A 130 12.51 0.56 4.33
C GLU A 130 12.58 1.54 5.50
N ILE A 131 13.29 2.66 5.34
CA ILE A 131 13.32 3.72 6.34
C ILE A 131 11.90 4.24 6.60
N GLU A 132 11.11 4.47 5.55
CA GLU A 132 9.71 4.88 5.69
C GLU A 132 8.88 3.84 6.47
N LEU A 133 9.06 2.55 6.16
CA LEU A 133 8.36 1.45 6.83
C LEU A 133 8.76 1.34 8.31
N VAL A 134 10.05 1.50 8.62
CA VAL A 134 10.56 1.51 9.99
C VAL A 134 10.05 2.74 10.74
N LEU A 135 9.98 3.91 10.11
CA LEU A 135 9.38 5.10 10.71
C LEU A 135 7.89 4.88 10.98
N ALA A 136 7.15 4.27 10.06
CA ALA A 136 5.76 3.88 10.27
C ALA A 136 5.63 2.90 11.45
N PHE A 137 6.48 1.88 11.53
CA PHE A 137 6.51 0.91 12.63
C PHE A 137 6.74 1.59 13.98
N ILE A 138 7.75 2.47 14.07
CA ILE A 138 8.09 3.20 15.29
C ILE A 138 6.97 4.16 15.69
N THR A 139 6.34 4.82 14.71
CA THR A 139 5.28 5.82 14.97
C THR A 139 3.93 5.21 15.32
N LEU A 140 3.58 4.04 14.78
CA LEU A 140 2.38 3.28 15.15
C LEU A 140 2.57 2.51 16.47
N GLY A 141 3.80 2.09 16.75
CA GLY A 141 4.16 1.33 17.94
C GLY A 141 4.03 -0.19 17.72
N PRO A 142 4.91 -0.98 18.36
CA PRO A 142 5.07 -2.40 18.04
C PRO A 142 3.82 -3.24 18.33
N PHE A 143 3.11 -2.99 19.44
CA PHE A 143 1.95 -3.79 19.82
C PHE A 143 0.78 -3.66 18.86
N GLN A 144 0.50 -2.45 18.38
CA GLN A 144 -0.60 -2.21 17.46
C GLN A 144 -0.26 -2.64 16.03
N PHE A 145 1.00 -2.46 15.65
CA PHE A 145 1.52 -2.93 14.37
C PHE A 145 1.47 -4.45 14.27
N LEU A 146 1.88 -5.17 15.32
CA LEU A 146 1.84 -6.64 15.39
C LEU A 146 0.42 -7.22 15.49
N ARG A 147 -0.64 -6.41 15.63
CA ARG A 147 -2.01 -6.94 15.54
C ARG A 147 -2.49 -7.08 14.09
N ASN A 148 -1.84 -6.38 13.16
CA ASN A 148 -2.21 -6.32 11.76
C ASN A 148 -1.25 -7.17 10.92
N LEU A 149 -1.72 -8.33 10.46
CA LEU A 149 -0.90 -9.28 9.71
C LEU A 149 -0.30 -8.66 8.43
N SER A 150 -1.03 -7.77 7.75
CA SER A 150 -0.56 -7.10 6.52
C SER A 150 0.72 -6.29 6.75
N TYR A 151 0.82 -5.60 7.88
CA TYR A 151 2.00 -4.81 8.23
C TYR A 151 3.19 -5.67 8.63
N GLN A 152 2.95 -6.80 9.31
CA GLN A 152 4.00 -7.76 9.65
C GLN A 152 4.63 -8.40 8.42
N LEU A 153 3.80 -8.78 7.46
CA LEU A 153 4.29 -9.37 6.21
C LEU A 153 5.11 -8.36 5.41
N ASP A 154 4.69 -7.09 5.40
CA ASP A 154 5.42 -6.03 4.70
C ASP A 154 6.83 -5.82 5.26
N ILE A 155 6.97 -5.65 6.58
CA ILE A 155 8.30 -5.47 7.18
C ILE A 155 9.18 -6.70 6.97
N PHE A 156 8.63 -7.91 7.12
CA PHE A 156 9.39 -9.13 6.91
C PHE A 156 9.86 -9.26 5.46
N ILE A 157 8.96 -9.10 4.48
CA ILE A 157 9.28 -9.24 3.06
C ILE A 157 10.27 -8.18 2.61
N VAL A 158 10.12 -6.92 3.03
CA VAL A 158 11.03 -5.85 2.62
C VAL A 158 12.40 -6.03 3.28
N THR A 159 12.48 -6.34 4.58
CA THR A 159 13.76 -6.61 5.24
C THR A 159 14.47 -7.82 4.63
N THR A 160 13.74 -8.91 4.35
CA THR A 160 14.32 -10.07 3.65
C THR A 160 14.77 -9.71 2.24
N SER A 161 14.05 -8.87 1.50
CA SER A 161 14.46 -8.45 0.16
C SER A 161 15.79 -7.68 0.17
N ILE A 162 15.99 -6.78 1.13
CA ILE A 162 17.25 -6.04 1.29
C ILE A 162 18.37 -6.99 1.70
N ALA A 163 18.10 -7.91 2.63
CA ALA A 163 19.08 -8.90 3.05
C ALA A 163 19.50 -9.78 1.87
N LEU A 164 18.55 -10.24 1.06
CA LEU A 164 18.85 -11.02 -0.14
C LEU A 164 19.66 -10.19 -1.14
N GLU A 165 19.25 -8.95 -1.41
CA GLU A 165 19.93 -8.10 -2.40
C GLU A 165 21.37 -7.76 -2.01
N ILE A 166 21.66 -7.57 -0.71
CA ILE A 166 23.03 -7.30 -0.22
C ILE A 166 23.87 -8.58 -0.15
N LEU A 167 23.32 -9.67 0.40
CA LEU A 167 24.08 -10.88 0.68
C LEU A 167 24.34 -11.72 -0.58
N LEU A 168 23.47 -11.62 -1.58
CA LEU A 168 23.46 -12.48 -2.75
C LEU A 168 23.73 -11.69 -4.04
N HIS A 169 24.23 -10.46 -3.93
CA HIS A 169 24.61 -9.65 -5.08
C HIS A 169 25.58 -10.36 -6.03
N GLU A 170 26.45 -11.22 -5.49
CA GLU A 170 27.44 -11.99 -6.26
C GLU A 170 26.98 -13.41 -6.62
N THR A 171 25.82 -13.87 -6.16
CA THR A 171 25.35 -15.23 -6.46
C THR A 171 24.40 -15.23 -7.64
N GLU A 172 24.75 -15.98 -8.68
CA GLU A 172 24.01 -16.10 -9.95
C GLU A 172 22.85 -17.12 -9.86
N ASP A 173 22.11 -17.14 -8.76
CA ASP A 173 20.98 -18.07 -8.61
C ASP A 173 19.69 -17.44 -9.16
N ASP A 174 19.19 -18.00 -10.27
CA ASP A 174 17.93 -17.60 -10.91
C ASP A 174 16.73 -17.61 -9.95
N ALA A 175 16.74 -18.51 -8.97
CA ALA A 175 15.68 -18.59 -7.96
C ALA A 175 15.65 -17.33 -7.09
N ILE A 176 16.81 -16.75 -6.80
CA ILE A 176 16.95 -15.57 -5.95
C ILE A 176 16.56 -14.32 -6.73
N ALA A 177 16.99 -14.22 -7.99
CA ALA A 177 16.57 -13.14 -8.89
C ALA A 177 15.04 -13.08 -9.02
N SER A 178 14.38 -14.22 -9.22
CA SER A 178 12.92 -14.29 -9.28
C SER A 178 12.25 -13.94 -7.95
N ALA A 179 12.81 -14.36 -6.81
CA ALA A 179 12.31 -14.00 -5.49
C ALA A 179 12.40 -12.48 -5.23
N LEU A 180 13.48 -11.82 -5.68
CA LEU A 180 13.64 -10.36 -5.59
C LEU A 180 12.57 -9.64 -6.43
N ILE A 181 12.29 -10.11 -7.65
CA ILE A 181 11.21 -9.54 -8.48
C ILE A 181 9.86 -9.66 -7.76
N ILE A 182 9.55 -10.83 -7.19
CA ILE A 182 8.30 -11.05 -6.45
C ILE A 182 8.23 -10.14 -5.22
N ALA A 183 9.32 -10.02 -4.46
CA ALA A 183 9.40 -9.14 -3.30
C ALA A 183 9.20 -7.66 -3.68
N ARG A 184 9.68 -7.24 -4.85
CA ARG A 184 9.42 -5.89 -5.38
C ARG A 184 7.96 -5.71 -5.79
N VAL A 185 7.34 -6.71 -6.44
CA VAL A 185 5.91 -6.69 -6.79
C VAL A 185 5.02 -6.63 -5.53
N TRP A 186 5.45 -7.21 -4.41
CA TRP A 186 4.73 -7.11 -3.13
C TRP A 186 4.41 -5.67 -2.72
N ARG A 187 5.27 -4.71 -3.08
CA ARG A 187 5.06 -3.27 -2.82
C ARG A 187 3.78 -2.73 -3.45
N LEU A 188 3.35 -3.28 -4.60
CA LEU A 188 2.07 -2.93 -5.21
C LEU A 188 0.89 -3.42 -4.38
N ILE A 189 1.01 -4.59 -3.76
CA ILE A 189 0.00 -5.14 -2.85
C ILE A 189 -0.11 -4.25 -1.61
N ARG A 190 1.02 -3.80 -1.05
CA ARG A 190 1.05 -2.83 0.06
C ARG A 190 0.26 -1.56 -0.28
N ILE A 191 0.57 -0.90 -1.40
CA ILE A 191 -0.16 0.31 -1.81
C ILE A 191 -1.63 0.02 -2.03
N SER A 192 -1.94 -1.09 -2.73
CA SER A 192 -3.32 -1.48 -3.00
C SER A 192 -4.10 -1.62 -1.70
N HIS A 193 -3.54 -2.31 -0.70
CA HIS A 193 -4.14 -2.44 0.62
C HIS A 193 -4.33 -1.07 1.30
N GLY A 194 -3.33 -0.18 1.23
CA GLY A 194 -3.44 1.19 1.72
C GLY A 194 -4.59 1.96 1.08
N LEU A 195 -4.65 1.98 -0.26
CA LEU A 195 -5.69 2.66 -1.04
C LEU A 195 -7.09 2.06 -0.81
N PHE A 196 -7.21 0.73 -0.73
CA PHE A 196 -8.48 0.07 -0.46
C PHE A 196 -8.99 0.41 0.94
N THR A 197 -8.10 0.47 1.93
CA THR A 197 -8.45 0.86 3.30
C THR A 197 -8.96 2.31 3.33
N THR A 198 -8.29 3.24 2.63
CA THR A 198 -8.73 4.64 2.56
C THR A 198 -10.03 4.83 1.77
N LYS A 199 -10.17 4.19 0.61
CA LYS A 199 -11.39 4.30 -0.21
C LYS A 199 -12.60 3.73 0.50
N ARG A 200 -12.47 2.57 1.14
CA ARG A 200 -13.55 1.98 1.95
C ARG A 200 -13.96 2.94 3.05
N ARG A 201 -13.00 3.59 3.72
CA ARG A 201 -13.29 4.58 4.75
C ARG A 201 -14.03 5.80 4.21
N GLN A 202 -13.61 6.36 3.07
CA GLN A 202 -14.31 7.49 2.45
C GLN A 202 -15.75 7.13 2.04
N LEU A 203 -15.93 5.93 1.47
CA LEU A 203 -17.24 5.46 1.02
C LEU A 203 -18.17 5.25 2.22
N LEU A 204 -17.67 4.66 3.31
CA LEU A 204 -18.42 4.55 4.57
C LEU A 204 -18.75 5.92 5.19
N ALA A 205 -17.81 6.86 5.19
CA ALA A 205 -18.07 8.21 5.69
C ALA A 205 -19.15 8.95 4.88
N ASN A 206 -19.18 8.75 3.56
CA ASN A 206 -20.21 9.31 2.70
C ASN A 206 -21.58 8.65 2.92
N ILE A 207 -21.62 7.34 3.20
CA ILE A 207 -22.88 6.65 3.53
C ILE A 207 -23.42 7.13 4.88
N VAL A 208 -22.57 7.20 5.91
CA VAL A 208 -22.98 7.63 7.26
C VAL A 208 -23.47 9.08 7.25
N THR A 209 -22.75 9.99 6.58
CA THR A 209 -23.22 11.38 6.44
C THR A 209 -24.47 11.49 5.58
N GLY A 210 -24.63 10.61 4.59
CA GLY A 210 -25.86 10.48 3.82
C GLY A 210 -27.06 10.08 4.69
N GLU A 211 -26.91 9.07 5.55
CA GLU A 211 -27.96 8.64 6.48
C GLU A 211 -28.31 9.71 7.51
N GLU A 212 -27.32 10.43 8.04
CA GLU A 212 -27.55 11.51 9.01
C GLU A 212 -28.36 12.66 8.40
N ASN A 213 -28.07 13.04 7.15
CA ASN A 213 -28.84 14.04 6.43
C ASN A 213 -30.29 13.60 6.21
N VAL A 214 -30.50 12.37 5.72
CA VAL A 214 -31.86 11.82 5.50
C VAL A 214 -32.64 11.75 6.81
N GLN A 215 -31.99 11.35 7.90
CA GLN A 215 -32.64 11.29 9.19
C GLN A 215 -33.00 12.70 9.69
N SER A 216 -32.12 13.69 9.51
CA SER A 216 -32.40 15.08 9.89
C SER A 216 -33.60 15.68 9.12
N GLU A 217 -33.73 15.38 7.83
CA GLU A 217 -34.88 15.81 7.00
C GLU A 217 -36.19 15.17 7.48
N ALA A 218 -36.17 13.88 7.84
CA ALA A 218 -37.34 13.20 8.37
C ALA A 218 -37.82 13.77 9.72
N TRP A 219 -36.89 14.12 10.62
CA TRP A 219 -37.25 14.77 11.90
C TRP A 219 -37.81 16.18 11.70
N GLU A 220 -37.30 16.95 10.72
CA GLU A 220 -37.86 18.26 10.37
C GLU A 220 -39.28 18.14 9.82
N GLU A 221 -39.54 17.21 8.89
CA GLU A 221 -40.88 16.97 8.35
C GLU A 221 -41.89 16.57 9.43
N GLU A 222 -41.51 15.65 10.34
CA GLU A 222 -42.38 15.22 11.44
C GLU A 222 -42.68 16.37 12.42
N SER A 223 -41.68 17.23 12.71
CA SER A 223 -41.86 18.40 13.57
C SER A 223 -42.85 19.41 12.97
N VAL A 224 -42.77 19.67 11.65
CA VAL A 224 -43.66 20.55 10.91
C VAL A 224 -45.07 19.98 10.86
N GLU A 225 -45.22 18.67 10.65
CA GLU A 225 -46.53 18.03 10.62
C GLU A 225 -47.20 18.00 12.01
N SER A 226 -46.44 17.75 13.07
CA SER A 226 -46.91 17.83 14.45
C SER A 226 -47.42 19.24 14.79
N ALA A 227 -46.71 20.29 14.36
CA ALA A 227 -47.15 21.68 14.52
C ALA A 227 -48.45 21.98 13.75
N ARG A 228 -48.58 21.50 12.50
CA ARG A 228 -49.81 21.63 11.69
C ARG A 228 -51.00 20.91 12.31
N ARG A 229 -50.81 19.74 12.92
CA ARG A 229 -51.86 19.00 13.63
C ARG A 229 -52.35 19.78 14.85
N LYS A 230 -51.45 20.33 15.66
CA LYS A 230 -51.80 21.17 16.82
C LYS A 230 -52.61 22.41 16.41
N SER A 231 -52.21 23.09 15.34
CA SER A 231 -52.94 24.26 14.82
C SER A 231 -54.35 23.91 14.33
N ARG A 232 -54.52 22.80 13.60
CA ARG A 232 -55.85 22.32 13.18
C ARG A 232 -56.77 22.02 14.37
N VAL A 233 -56.28 21.32 15.38
CA VAL A 233 -57.06 21.03 16.61
C VAL A 233 -57.47 22.30 17.34
N ALA A 234 -56.57 23.29 17.44
CA ALA A 234 -56.90 24.57 18.07
C ALA A 234 -57.99 25.35 17.31
N SER A 235 -57.95 25.35 15.97
CA SER A 235 -58.96 26.03 15.15
C SER A 235 -60.36 25.40 15.26
N VAL A 236 -60.44 24.07 15.37
CA VAL A 236 -61.72 23.36 15.56
C VAL A 236 -62.30 23.64 16.95
N SER A 237 -61.45 23.65 17.98
CA SER A 237 -61.87 23.97 19.36
C SER A 237 -62.43 25.40 19.47
N ALA A 238 -61.82 26.37 18.80
CA ALA A 238 -62.26 27.76 18.81
C ALA A 238 -63.63 27.98 18.13
N ALA A 239 -64.01 27.14 17.17
CA ALA A 239 -65.27 27.27 16.44
C ALA A 239 -66.49 26.72 17.20
N GLN A 240 -66.29 26.03 18.33
CA GLN A 240 -67.36 25.44 19.14
C GLN A 240 -67.79 26.31 20.33
N LEU A 241 -67.09 27.43 20.58
CA LEU A 241 -67.40 28.43 21.60
C LEU A 241 -68.19 29.59 21.01
#